data_AF-A0A840VBY7-F1
#
_entry.id   AF-A0A840VBY7-F1
#
_cell.length_a   1.000
_cell.length_b   1.000
_cell.length_c   1.000
_cell.angle_alpha   90.00
_cell.angle_beta   90.00
_cell.angle_gamma   90.00
#
_symmetry.space_group_name_H-M   'P 1'
#
loop_
_entity.id
_entity.type
_entity.pdbx_description
1 polymer ?
#
loop_
_entity_poly.entity_id
_entity_poly.type
_entity_poly.pdbx_seq_one_letter_code
_entity_poly.pdbx_strand_id
1 'polypeptide(L)'
;MPLITELPPLASLDAARPVFLILMGISLVVISWRISRKWLGWPARILMAGALLLGFGYSVILPLYAMGVLMSPEAALFQVDGDPVVAMAWQVVKAFSLNGGWLLFGAGLFWASRAPLPPRRPVQFTIVRP
;
A
#
# COMPACT_ATOMS: atom_id res chain seq x y z
N MET A 1 17.33 -40.67 23.23
CA MET A 1 17.53 -39.80 22.05
C MET A 1 16.55 -38.64 22.15
N PRO A 2 17.00 -37.40 22.37
CA PRO A 2 16.10 -36.26 22.52
C PRO A 2 15.68 -35.79 21.11
N LEU A 3 14.40 -35.96 20.75
CA LEU A 3 13.85 -35.44 19.51
C LEU A 3 13.17 -34.09 19.80
N ILE A 4 13.95 -33.02 19.61
CA ILE A 4 13.57 -31.74 19.00
C ILE A 4 12.14 -31.25 19.31
N THR A 5 12.06 -30.39 20.33
CA THR A 5 11.21 -29.18 20.42
C THR A 5 9.90 -29.18 19.62
N GLU A 6 8.81 -29.43 20.33
CA GLU A 6 7.46 -28.90 20.08
C GLU A 6 7.53 -27.35 20.10
N LEU A 7 8.07 -26.73 19.05
CA LEU A 7 7.72 -25.35 18.77
C LEU A 7 6.24 -25.36 18.40
N PRO A 8 5.36 -24.60 19.08
CA PRO A 8 3.97 -24.47 18.66
C PRO A 8 4.01 -24.13 17.16
N PRO A 9 3.18 -24.78 16.33
CA PRO A 9 3.27 -24.60 14.88
C PRO A 9 3.26 -23.10 14.65
N LEU A 10 4.36 -22.59 14.10
CA LEU A 10 4.46 -21.21 13.65
C LEU A 10 3.13 -20.94 12.93
N ALA A 11 2.24 -20.19 13.57
CA ALA A 11 0.96 -19.79 12.99
C ALA A 11 1.32 -19.25 11.61
N SER A 12 0.86 -19.97 10.59
CA SER A 12 1.58 -20.14 9.32
C SER A 12 1.97 -18.79 8.71
N LEU A 13 3.21 -18.69 8.21
CA LEU A 13 3.66 -17.53 7.42
C LEU A 13 2.65 -17.12 6.34
N ASP A 14 1.92 -18.09 5.79
CA ASP A 14 0.85 -17.87 4.83
C ASP A 14 -0.41 -17.23 5.44
N ALA A 15 -0.77 -17.53 6.69
CA ALA A 15 -1.85 -16.85 7.40
C ALA A 15 -1.47 -15.42 7.80
N ALA A 16 -0.18 -15.16 8.07
CA ALA A 16 0.31 -13.81 8.40
C ALA A 16 0.43 -12.89 7.17
N ARG A 17 0.56 -13.45 5.96
CA ARG A 17 0.78 -12.69 4.72
C ARG A 17 -0.32 -11.65 4.43
N PRO A 18 -1.62 -11.96 4.48
CA PRO A 18 -2.67 -10.96 4.25
C PRO A 18 -2.62 -9.81 5.26
N VAL A 19 -2.39 -10.12 6.54
CA VAL A 19 -2.27 -9.11 7.60
C VAL A 19 -1.09 -8.18 7.36
N PHE A 20 0.07 -8.75 6.97
CA PHE A 20 1.25 -7.98 6.62
C PHE A 20 0.98 -7.02 5.45
N LEU A 21 0.31 -7.49 4.39
CA LEU A 21 -0.01 -6.66 3.23
C LEU A 21 -0.94 -5.50 3.61
N ILE A 22 -1.97 -5.77 4.43
CA ILE A 22 -2.87 -4.72 4.94
C ILE A 22 -2.08 -3.67 5.73
N LEU A 23 -1.23 -4.10 6.67
CA LEU A 23 -0.41 -3.20 7.48
C LEU A 23 0.54 -2.37 6.62
N MET A 24 1.14 -2.98 5.59
CA MET A 24 2.02 -2.29 4.66
C MET A 24 1.25 -1.21 3.87
N GLY A 25 0.07 -1.53 3.33
CA GLY A 25 -0.77 -0.58 2.62
C GLY A 25 -1.18 0.62 3.47
N ILE A 26 -1.62 0.37 4.72
CA ILE A 26 -1.97 1.43 5.68
C ILE A 26 -0.75 2.29 6.01
N SER A 27 0.40 1.65 6.26
CA SER A 27 1.64 2.35 6.60
C SER A 27 2.09 3.29 5.48
N LEU A 28 2.00 2.86 4.22
CA LEU A 28 2.31 3.70 3.06
C LEU A 28 1.42 4.95 3.01
N VAL A 29 0.11 4.81 3.25
CA VAL A 29 -0.82 5.95 3.29
C VAL A 29 -0.46 6.91 4.43
N VAL A 30 -0.21 6.39 5.64
CA VAL A 30 0.13 7.22 6.81
C VAL A 30 1.44 7.97 6.61
N ILE A 31 2.47 7.31 6.08
CA ILE A 31 3.77 7.94 5.79
C ILE A 31 3.59 9.02 4.73
N SER A 32 2.87 8.71 3.65
CA SER A 32 2.59 9.66 2.57
C SER A 32 1.81 10.87 3.05
N TRP A 33 0.85 10.67 3.94
CA TRP A 33 0.11 11.75 4.61
C TRP A 33 1.02 12.63 5.46
N ARG A 34 1.94 12.03 6.22
CA ARG A 34 2.90 12.80 7.01
C ARG A 34 3.85 13.60 6.14
N ILE A 35 4.29 13.03 5.01
CA ILE A 35 5.14 13.72 4.04
C ILE A 35 4.32 14.84 3.39
N SER A 36 3.15 14.57 2.82
CA SER A 36 2.34 15.54 2.09
C SER A 36 1.97 16.78 2.90
N ARG A 37 1.87 16.71 4.23
CA ARG A 37 1.69 17.91 5.07
C ARG A 37 2.82 18.92 5.00
N LYS A 38 4.03 18.51 4.60
CA LYS A 38 5.20 19.37 4.44
C LYS A 38 5.38 19.91 3.02
N TRP A 39 4.64 19.37 2.04
CA TRP A 39 4.81 19.69 0.63
C TRP A 39 3.48 20.15 0.04
N LEU A 40 3.47 21.26 -0.69
CA LEU A 40 2.26 21.75 -1.37
C LEU A 40 2.34 21.46 -2.88
N GLY A 41 1.19 21.36 -3.52
CA GLY A 41 1.08 21.23 -4.98
C GLY A 41 1.10 19.81 -5.52
N TRP A 42 1.53 19.67 -6.78
CA TRP A 42 1.50 18.42 -7.54
C TRP A 42 2.27 17.24 -6.93
N PRO A 43 3.48 17.42 -6.35
CA PRO A 43 4.23 16.30 -5.77
C PRO A 43 3.46 15.60 -4.64
N ALA A 44 2.84 16.38 -3.77
CA ALA A 44 2.03 15.86 -2.67
C ALA A 44 0.78 15.12 -3.17
N ARG A 45 0.13 15.63 -4.24
CA ARG A 45 -1.04 14.99 -4.86
C ARG A 45 -0.68 13.66 -5.52
N ILE A 46 0.42 13.61 -6.26
CA ILE A 46 0.88 12.41 -6.97
C ILE A 46 1.35 11.34 -5.97
N LEU A 47 2.09 11.74 -4.93
CA LEU A 47 2.51 10.86 -3.83
C LEU A 47 1.28 10.26 -3.12
N MET A 48 0.31 11.10 -2.75
CA MET A 48 -0.89 10.64 -2.06
C MET A 48 -1.74 9.74 -2.95
N ALA A 49 -1.93 10.09 -4.23
CA ALA A 49 -2.66 9.26 -5.18
C ALA A 49 -2.02 7.86 -5.32
N GLY A 50 -0.70 7.80 -5.50
CA GLY A 50 0.04 6.53 -5.55
C GLY A 50 -0.09 5.74 -4.26
N ALA A 51 0.03 6.40 -3.10
CA ALA A 51 -0.11 5.75 -1.80
C ALA A 51 -1.52 5.20 -1.55
N LEU A 52 -2.57 5.90 -1.96
CA LEU A 52 -3.95 5.43 -1.88
C LEU A 52 -4.19 4.25 -2.82
N LEU A 53 -3.64 4.30 -4.03
CA LEU A 53 -3.73 3.21 -5.00
C LEU A 53 -3.05 1.93 -4.49
N LEU A 54 -1.84 2.07 -3.92
CA LEU A 54 -1.11 0.99 -3.27
C LEU A 54 -1.82 0.52 -2.00
N GLY A 55 -2.34 1.45 -1.20
CA GLY A 55 -3.14 1.15 -0.01
C GLY A 55 -4.30 0.24 -0.38
N PHE A 56 -5.09 0.63 -1.38
CA PHE A 56 -6.18 -0.18 -1.92
C PHE A 56 -5.70 -1.54 -2.48
N GLY A 57 -4.61 -1.55 -3.26
CA GLY A 57 -4.04 -2.78 -3.81
C GLY A 57 -3.60 -3.78 -2.73
N TYR A 58 -2.94 -3.30 -1.68
CA TYR A 58 -2.37 -4.13 -0.62
C TYR A 58 -3.36 -4.48 0.49
N SER A 59 -4.34 -3.62 0.80
CA SER A 59 -5.31 -3.88 1.87
C SER A 59 -6.61 -4.52 1.40
N VAL A 60 -6.95 -4.39 0.12
CA VAL A 60 -8.22 -4.91 -0.43
C VAL A 60 -7.93 -5.97 -1.50
N ILE A 61 -7.27 -5.60 -2.60
CA ILE A 61 -7.15 -6.47 -3.77
C ILE A 61 -6.36 -7.75 -3.48
N LEU A 62 -5.16 -7.62 -2.89
CA LEU A 62 -4.31 -8.79 -2.62
C LEU A 62 -4.91 -9.73 -1.55
N PRO A 63 -5.48 -9.25 -0.44
CA PRO A 63 -6.19 -10.12 0.50
C PRO A 63 -7.37 -10.85 -0.13
N LEU A 64 -8.21 -10.17 -0.93
CA LEU A 64 -9.33 -10.83 -1.63
C LEU A 64 -8.84 -11.88 -2.64
N TYR A 65 -7.69 -11.64 -3.29
CA TYR A 65 -7.03 -12.61 -4.15
C TYR A 65 -6.51 -13.82 -3.37
N ALA A 66 -5.89 -13.59 -2.20
CA ALA A 66 -5.37 -14.65 -1.34
C ALA A 66 -6.48 -15.51 -0.72
N MET A 67 -7.65 -14.92 -0.47
CA MET A 67 -8.84 -15.64 0.01
C MET A 67 -9.61 -16.36 -1.11
N GLY A 68 -9.16 -16.26 -2.37
CA GLY A 68 -9.84 -16.88 -3.51
C GLY A 68 -11.16 -16.22 -3.92
N VAL A 69 -11.47 -15.04 -3.35
CA VAL A 69 -12.66 -14.26 -3.73
C VAL A 69 -12.47 -13.64 -5.11
N LEU A 70 -11.25 -13.18 -5.42
CA LEU A 70 -10.87 -12.75 -6.77
C LEU A 70 -10.17 -13.90 -7.47
N MET A 71 -10.78 -14.39 -8.56
CA MET A 71 -10.24 -15.51 -9.33
C MET A 71 -9.19 -15.05 -10.34
N SER A 72 -8.21 -15.92 -10.60
CA SER A 72 -7.34 -15.75 -11.78
C SER A 72 -8.12 -16.11 -13.05
N PRO A 73 -7.77 -15.55 -14.22
CA PRO A 73 -8.38 -15.93 -15.49
C PRO A 73 -8.25 -17.44 -15.76
N GLU A 74 -7.11 -18.03 -15.39
CA GLU A 74 -6.87 -19.47 -15.49
C GLU A 74 -7.83 -20.26 -14.61
N ALA A 75 -8.05 -19.85 -13.36
CA ALA A 75 -8.99 -20.51 -12.46
C ALA A 75 -10.45 -20.34 -12.92
N ALA A 76 -10.81 -19.18 -13.47
CA ALA A 76 -12.14 -18.90 -14.00
C ALA A 76 -12.50 -19.80 -15.20
N LEU A 77 -11.52 -20.17 -16.03
CA LEU A 77 -11.73 -21.07 -17.18
C LEU A 77 -12.10 -22.51 -16.78
N PHE A 78 -11.70 -22.95 -15.59
CA PHE A 78 -11.98 -24.31 -15.09
C PHE A 78 -13.14 -24.36 -14.10
N GLN A 79 -13.78 -23.22 -13.80
CA GLN A 79 -14.89 -23.13 -12.87
C GLN A 79 -16.20 -22.95 -13.64
N VAL A 80 -17.17 -23.81 -13.37
CA VAL A 80 -18.44 -23.89 -14.13
C VAL A 80 -19.24 -22.58 -14.10
N ASP A 81 -19.05 -21.75 -13.06
CA ASP A 81 -19.76 -20.48 -12.85
C ASP A 81 -18.86 -19.23 -12.97
N GLY A 82 -17.60 -19.38 -13.41
CA GLY A 82 -16.64 -18.28 -13.48
C GLY A 82 -16.82 -17.41 -14.73
N ASP A 83 -17.17 -16.13 -14.57
CA ASP A 83 -17.17 -15.19 -15.71
C ASP A 83 -15.72 -14.71 -16.02
N PRO A 84 -15.15 -15.08 -17.19
CA PRO A 84 -13.78 -14.70 -17.55
C PRO A 84 -13.61 -13.18 -17.72
N VAL A 85 -14.69 -12.45 -18.06
CA VAL A 85 -14.66 -10.99 -18.19
C VAL A 85 -14.43 -10.35 -16.82
N VAL A 86 -15.12 -10.84 -15.79
CA VAL A 86 -14.95 -10.37 -14.40
C VAL A 86 -13.54 -10.68 -13.91
N ALA A 87 -13.02 -11.88 -14.17
CA ALA A 87 -11.65 -12.25 -13.81
C ALA A 87 -10.62 -11.32 -14.47
N MET A 88 -10.79 -11.02 -15.77
CA MET A 88 -9.92 -10.08 -16.49
C MET A 88 -10.01 -8.66 -15.93
N ALA A 89 -11.22 -8.17 -15.63
CA ALA A 89 -11.42 -6.86 -15.01
C ALA A 89 -10.65 -6.73 -13.69
N TRP A 90 -10.68 -7.76 -12.84
CA TRP A 90 -9.91 -7.77 -11.59
C TRP A 90 -8.39 -7.80 -11.80
N GLN A 91 -7.89 -8.46 -12.86
CA GLN A 91 -6.46 -8.38 -13.20
C GLN A 91 -6.05 -6.98 -13.63
N VAL A 92 -6.89 -6.29 -14.40
CA VAL A 92 -6.64 -4.89 -14.80
C VAL A 92 -6.62 -3.98 -13.57
N VAL A 93 -7.60 -4.12 -12.67
CA VAL A 93 -7.65 -3.37 -11.41
C VAL A 93 -6.40 -3.63 -10.59
N LYS A 94 -6.02 -4.90 -10.40
CA LYS A 94 -4.79 -5.28 -9.68
C LYS A 94 -3.55 -4.68 -10.31
N ALA A 95 -3.41 -4.79 -11.64
CA ALA A 95 -2.26 -4.26 -12.36
C ALA A 95 -2.16 -2.74 -12.24
N PHE A 96 -3.29 -2.03 -12.37
CA PHE A 96 -3.33 -0.58 -12.20
C PHE A 96 -3.01 -0.18 -10.76
N SER A 97 -3.64 -0.82 -9.77
CA SER A 97 -3.44 -0.52 -8.35
C SER A 97 -2.01 -0.74 -7.88
N LEU A 98 -1.39 -1.84 -8.29
CA LEU A 98 -0.03 -2.18 -7.85
C LEU A 98 1.03 -1.47 -8.70
N ASN A 99 1.00 -1.59 -10.02
CA ASN A 99 2.04 -1.00 -10.87
C ASN A 99 1.87 0.51 -11.00
N GLY A 100 0.66 0.98 -11.30
CA GLY A 100 0.36 2.40 -11.36
C GLY A 100 0.58 3.08 -10.01
N GLY A 101 0.23 2.40 -8.91
CA GLY A 101 0.45 2.87 -7.56
C GLY A 101 1.93 3.08 -7.25
N TRP A 102 2.78 2.10 -7.55
CA TRP A 102 4.24 2.20 -7.35
C TRP A 102 4.86 3.27 -8.23
N LEU A 103 4.44 3.39 -9.49
CA LEU A 103 4.92 4.44 -10.40
C LEU A 103 4.59 5.84 -9.87
N LEU A 104 3.33 6.08 -9.50
CA LEU A 104 2.89 7.38 -8.96
C LEU A 104 3.56 7.68 -7.62
N PHE A 105 3.64 6.70 -6.73
CA PHE A 105 4.30 6.86 -5.44
C PHE A 105 5.79 7.21 -5.59
N GLY A 106 6.50 6.48 -6.45
CA GLY A 106 7.92 6.73 -6.76
C GLY A 106 8.14 8.09 -7.42
N ALA A 107 7.31 8.47 -8.39
CA ALA A 107 7.36 9.78 -9.02
C ALA A 107 7.10 10.92 -8.02
N GLY A 108 6.11 10.73 -7.14
CA GLY A 108 5.79 11.67 -6.06
C GLY A 108 6.96 11.84 -5.08
N LEU A 109 7.61 10.75 -4.68
CA LEU A 109 8.81 10.79 -3.82
C LEU A 109 9.98 11.48 -4.52
N PHE A 110 10.21 11.18 -5.79
CA PHE A 110 11.29 11.78 -6.57
C PHE A 110 11.11 13.30 -6.74
N TRP A 111 9.89 13.75 -7.01
CA TRP A 111 9.63 15.19 -7.08
C TRP A 111 9.67 15.85 -5.71
N ALA A 112 9.16 15.19 -4.67
CA ALA A 112 9.27 15.69 -3.31
C ALA A 112 10.74 15.85 -2.91
N SER A 113 11.63 14.89 -3.20
CA SER A 113 13.05 15.02 -2.83
C SER A 113 13.79 16.16 -3.55
N ARG A 114 13.25 16.66 -4.67
CA ARG A 114 13.84 17.75 -5.46
C ARG A 114 13.26 19.12 -5.16
N ALA A 115 12.10 19.20 -4.51
CA ALA A 115 11.48 20.50 -4.28
C ALA A 115 12.16 21.24 -3.10
N PRO A 116 12.22 22.59 -3.13
CA PRO A 116 12.81 23.36 -2.05
C PRO A 116 12.06 23.12 -0.73
N LEU A 117 12.80 22.98 0.37
CA LEU A 117 12.18 22.85 1.68
C LEU A 117 11.35 24.10 2.00
N PRO A 118 10.13 23.95 2.56
CA PRO A 118 9.36 25.11 2.99
C PRO A 118 10.15 25.91 4.05
N PRO A 119 10.04 27.25 4.05
CA PRO A 119 10.72 28.07 5.04
C PRO A 119 10.32 27.63 6.45
N ARG A 120 11.31 27.31 7.30
CA ARG A 120 11.06 27.05 8.72
C ARG A 120 10.48 28.32 9.32
N ARG A 121 9.27 28.28 9.87
CA ARG A 121 8.74 29.40 10.64
C ARG A 121 9.71 29.69 11.78
N PRO A 122 10.21 30.92 11.95
CA PRO A 122 11.03 31.25 13.10
C PRO A 122 10.18 31.02 14.34
N VAL A 123 10.71 30.24 15.29
CA VAL A 123 10.09 30.09 16.61
C VAL A 123 10.21 31.46 17.26
N GLN A 124 9.11 32.22 17.29
CA GLN A 124 9.05 33.45 18.07
C GLN A 124 9.04 33.04 19.53
N PHE A 125 10.21 33.13 20.18
CA PHE A 125 10.28 33.08 21.62
C PHE A 125 9.68 34.38 22.14
N THR A 126 8.41 34.33 22.55
CA THR A 126 7.82 35.41 23.33
C THR A 126 8.50 35.40 24.69
N ILE A 127 9.49 36.27 24.89
CA ILE A 127 10.09 36.49 26.20
C ILE A 127 9.02 37.15 27.05
N VAL A 128 8.35 36.36 27.90
CA VAL A 128 7.48 36.88 28.95
C VAL A 128 8.41 37.49 29.99
N ARG A 129 8.49 38.83 30.03
CA ARG A 129 9.18 39.52 31.12
C ARG A 129 8.32 39.41 32.39
N PRO A 130 8.94 39.11 33.54
CA PRO A 130 8.25 39.07 34.84
C PRO A 130 7.78 40.46 35.28
#